data_AF-A0AAF0F3B0-F1
#
_entry.id   AF-A0AAF0F3B0-F1
#
_cell.length_a   1.000
_cell.length_b   1.000
_cell.length_c   1.000
_cell.angle_alpha   90.00
_cell.angle_beta   90.00
_cell.angle_gamma   90.00
#
_symmetry.space_group_name_H-M   'P 1'
#
loop_
_entity.id
_entity.type
_entity.pdbx_description
1 polymer ?
#
loop_
_entity_poly.entity_id
_entity_poly.type
_entity_poly.pdbx_seq_one_letter_code
_entity_poly.pdbx_strand_id
1 'polypeptide(L)'
;MERGKVAFSLAKPKAPAAPKAAPRAFDADDEEDAPQPSTRAPAPLSKAARRQQEEAEKVDASAFDYDGVYDKMKAVEQQLKAANKEADKGRKSKYMSSFMHAAEIRERDRLRAESKMIQREREAEGDAYAGKEAFVTSAYKEQQEELRRAEEEERVVEARERQKNRGVASFHQRMLKDESEKRQAALEALANDDIHVEEKPEEVSDKERAAQAAQQGRHVELNEDNQIVDKRELLSTGLNVLKRKEPEEKEEEQQPASSRAKRSQLMEEELLAKLMGDS
;
A
#
# COMPACT_ATOMS: atom_id res chain seq x y z
N MET A 1 51.44 -44.87 65.84
CA MET A 1 50.27 -43.99 65.59
C MET A 1 49.90 -44.10 64.13
N GLU A 2 48.91 -44.94 63.84
CA GLU A 2 48.44 -45.28 62.49
C GLU A 2 47.75 -44.09 61.83
N ARG A 3 48.07 -43.82 60.56
CA ARG A 3 47.34 -42.83 59.75
C ARG A 3 46.17 -43.54 59.07
N GLY A 4 44.96 -43.31 59.59
CA GLY A 4 43.73 -43.79 58.98
C GLY A 4 43.49 -43.15 57.61
N LYS A 5 43.38 -43.98 56.57
CA LYS A 5 42.94 -43.57 55.23
C LYS A 5 41.42 -43.47 55.23
N VAL A 6 40.87 -42.27 55.09
CA VAL A 6 39.44 -42.06 54.91
C VAL A 6 39.14 -42.10 53.41
N ALA A 7 38.47 -43.15 52.94
CA ALA A 7 38.03 -43.27 51.56
C ALA A 7 36.60 -42.73 51.44
N PHE A 8 36.40 -41.68 50.65
CA PHE A 8 35.08 -41.17 50.29
C PHE A 8 34.63 -41.84 49.00
N SER A 9 33.66 -42.76 49.07
CA SER A 9 33.00 -43.31 47.89
C SER A 9 31.82 -42.41 47.50
N LEU A 10 31.92 -41.73 46.35
CA LEU A 10 30.81 -40.96 45.78
C LEU A 10 29.87 -41.93 45.04
N ALA A 11 28.68 -42.18 45.60
CA ALA A 11 27.64 -42.94 44.92
C ALA A 11 27.13 -42.12 43.71
N LYS A 12 27.20 -42.69 42.50
CA LYS A 12 26.58 -42.10 41.31
C LYS A 12 25.05 -42.09 41.46
N PRO A 13 24.36 -40.97 41.21
CA PRO A 13 22.91 -40.97 41.20
C PRO A 13 22.38 -41.78 40.00
N LYS A 14 21.31 -42.53 40.25
CA LYS A 14 20.55 -43.27 39.23
C LYS A 14 20.00 -42.28 38.20
N ALA A 15 20.29 -42.49 36.92
CA ALA A 15 19.78 -41.64 35.85
C ALA A 15 18.23 -41.65 35.86
N PRO A 16 17.57 -40.49 35.70
CA PRO A 16 16.11 -40.45 35.56
C PRO A 16 15.70 -41.10 34.23
N ALA A 17 14.59 -41.83 34.25
CA ALA A 17 14.01 -42.44 33.06
C ALA A 17 13.71 -41.37 32.00
N ALA A 18 14.08 -41.64 30.74
CA ALA A 18 13.84 -40.72 29.63
C ALA A 18 12.33 -40.42 29.49
N PRO A 19 11.94 -39.15 29.28
CA PRO A 19 10.54 -38.81 29.02
C PRO A 19 10.10 -39.41 27.68
N LYS A 20 8.90 -39.99 27.64
CA LYS A 20 8.27 -40.43 26.38
C LYS A 20 8.10 -39.20 25.48
N ALA A 21 8.53 -39.32 24.22
CA ALA A 21 8.42 -38.25 23.23
C ALA A 21 6.95 -37.86 23.04
N ALA A 22 6.63 -36.57 23.18
CA ALA A 22 5.35 -36.02 22.72
C ALA A 22 5.33 -35.99 21.18
N PRO A 23 4.17 -36.18 20.54
CA PRO A 23 4.06 -36.08 19.10
C PRO A 23 4.43 -34.65 18.66
N ARG A 24 5.30 -34.57 17.65
CA ARG A 24 5.73 -33.31 17.04
C ARG A 24 4.60 -32.81 16.13
N ALA A 25 4.19 -31.56 16.30
CA ALA A 25 3.06 -30.96 15.58
C ALA A 25 3.26 -30.74 14.06
N PHE A 26 4.28 -31.33 13.44
CA PHE A 26 4.65 -31.07 12.04
C PHE A 26 5.14 -32.32 11.28
N ASP A 27 4.83 -33.53 11.76
CA ASP A 27 4.97 -34.74 10.93
C ASP A 27 3.70 -34.85 10.06
N ALA A 28 3.82 -34.43 8.80
CA ALA A 28 2.72 -34.25 7.86
C ALA A 28 2.53 -35.46 6.94
N ASP A 29 2.61 -36.68 7.49
CA ASP A 29 2.49 -37.93 6.71
C ASP A 29 1.58 -38.99 7.38
N ASP A 30 0.72 -38.57 8.32
CA ASP A 30 -0.32 -39.42 8.92
C ASP A 30 -1.66 -38.67 8.86
N GLU A 31 -2.27 -38.70 7.68
CA GLU A 31 -3.47 -37.92 7.30
C GLU A 31 -4.80 -38.62 7.67
N GLU A 32 -4.86 -39.39 8.76
CA GLU A 32 -6.09 -40.05 9.23
C GLU A 32 -6.53 -39.75 10.68
N ASP A 33 -5.84 -38.88 11.42
CA ASP A 33 -6.32 -38.50 12.78
C ASP A 33 -6.10 -37.01 13.08
N ALA A 34 -6.78 -36.14 12.32
CA ALA A 34 -6.97 -34.76 12.73
C ALA A 34 -7.92 -34.73 13.95
N PRO A 35 -7.46 -34.31 15.15
CA PRO A 35 -8.31 -34.33 16.32
C PRO A 35 -9.50 -33.39 16.13
N GLN A 36 -10.71 -33.95 16.13
CA GLN A 36 -11.94 -33.15 16.16
C GLN A 36 -11.89 -32.23 17.39
N PRO A 37 -12.36 -30.97 17.29
CA PRO A 37 -12.35 -30.04 18.41
C PRO A 37 -13.15 -30.66 19.56
N SER A 38 -12.46 -31.02 20.64
CA SER A 38 -13.07 -31.73 21.74
C SER A 38 -14.17 -30.87 22.36
N THR A 39 -15.41 -31.36 22.37
CA THR A 39 -16.57 -30.78 23.07
C THR A 39 -16.49 -30.90 24.59
N ARG A 40 -15.29 -31.16 25.13
CA ARG A 40 -15.06 -31.40 26.54
C ARG A 40 -15.01 -30.06 27.26
N ALA A 41 -15.92 -29.87 28.23
CA ALA A 41 -15.94 -28.67 29.06
C ALA A 41 -14.53 -28.39 29.63
N PRO A 42 -14.09 -27.11 29.63
CA PRO A 42 -12.76 -26.76 30.10
C PRO A 42 -12.58 -27.24 31.54
N ALA A 43 -11.43 -27.86 31.82
CA ALA A 43 -11.11 -28.32 33.16
C ALA A 43 -11.16 -27.15 34.15
N PRO A 44 -11.69 -27.34 35.38
CA PRO A 44 -11.86 -26.25 36.33
C PRO A 44 -10.49 -25.66 36.72
N LEU A 45 -10.40 -24.32 36.70
CA LEU A 45 -9.21 -23.57 37.12
C LEU A 45 -8.78 -23.97 38.54
N SER A 46 -7.47 -24.15 38.73
CA SER A 46 -6.89 -24.52 40.03
C SER A 46 -7.09 -23.41 41.08
N LYS A 47 -7.11 -23.76 42.37
CA LYS A 47 -7.24 -22.78 43.46
C LYS A 47 -6.14 -21.71 43.45
N ALA A 48 -4.94 -22.06 42.99
CA ALA A 48 -3.85 -21.11 42.84
C ALA A 48 -4.11 -20.11 41.71
N ALA A 49 -4.60 -20.60 40.56
CA ALA A 49 -4.95 -19.74 39.42
C ALA A 49 -6.09 -18.76 39.76
N ARG A 50 -7.12 -19.20 40.50
CA ARG A 50 -8.21 -18.31 40.94
C ARG A 50 -7.72 -17.19 41.86
N ARG A 51 -6.83 -17.50 42.82
CA ARG A 51 -6.22 -16.46 43.68
C ARG A 51 -5.44 -15.44 42.87
N GLN A 52 -4.68 -15.90 41.87
CA GLN A 52 -3.94 -15.01 40.98
C GLN A 52 -4.86 -14.13 40.11
N GLN A 53 -5.99 -14.68 39.64
CA GLN A 53 -7.00 -13.90 38.91
C GLN A 53 -7.64 -12.84 39.81
N GLU A 54 -8.06 -13.20 41.03
CA GLU A 54 -8.64 -12.26 42.00
C GLU A 54 -7.62 -11.19 42.44
N GLU A 55 -6.34 -11.55 42.56
CA GLU A 55 -5.26 -10.60 42.83
C GLU A 55 -5.05 -9.65 41.64
N ALA A 56 -5.10 -10.16 40.40
CA ALA A 56 -4.99 -9.35 39.19
C ALA A 56 -6.18 -8.38 39.03
N GLU A 57 -7.42 -8.85 39.24
CA GLU A 57 -8.64 -8.02 39.18
C GLU A 57 -8.63 -6.90 40.23
N LYS A 58 -8.04 -7.13 41.41
CA LYS A 58 -7.88 -6.11 42.45
C LYS A 58 -6.85 -5.05 42.08
N VAL A 59 -5.84 -5.41 41.30
CA VAL A 59 -4.83 -4.46 40.82
C VAL A 59 -5.40 -3.63 39.67
N ASP A 60 -6.10 -4.28 38.73
CA ASP A 60 -6.71 -3.63 37.57
C ASP A 60 -7.94 -4.42 37.08
N ALA A 61 -9.09 -3.74 37.00
CA ALA A 61 -10.33 -4.31 36.49
C ALA A 61 -10.28 -4.64 34.99
N SER A 62 -9.38 -4.01 34.23
CA SER A 62 -9.19 -4.24 32.79
C SER A 62 -8.24 -5.40 32.47
N ALA A 63 -7.68 -6.08 33.49
CA ALA A 63 -6.68 -7.13 33.31
C ALA A 63 -7.11 -8.30 32.39
N PHE A 64 -8.42 -8.52 32.25
CA PHE A 64 -9.01 -9.56 31.40
C PHE A 64 -9.81 -9.03 30.21
N ASP A 65 -9.83 -7.72 29.98
CA ASP A 65 -10.55 -7.08 28.86
C ASP A 65 -9.73 -7.15 27.55
N TYR A 66 -9.50 -8.37 27.06
CA TYR A 66 -8.74 -8.59 25.84
C TYR A 66 -9.47 -8.11 24.59
N ASP A 67 -10.80 -8.25 24.57
CA ASP A 67 -11.62 -7.89 23.42
C ASP A 67 -11.72 -6.36 23.28
N GLY A 68 -11.96 -5.64 24.37
CA GLY A 68 -12.00 -4.17 24.37
C GLY A 68 -10.69 -3.55 23.89
N VAL A 69 -9.54 -4.06 24.33
CA VAL A 69 -8.21 -3.61 23.85
C VAL A 69 -8.03 -3.91 22.36
N TYR A 70 -8.40 -5.10 21.91
CA TYR A 70 -8.27 -5.48 20.51
C TYR A 70 -9.17 -4.64 19.60
N ASP A 71 -10.42 -4.40 20.00
CA ASP A 71 -11.36 -3.56 19.28
C ASP A 71 -10.89 -2.11 19.22
N LYS A 72 -10.35 -1.56 20.32
CA LYS A 72 -9.70 -0.23 20.32
C LYS A 72 -8.50 -0.19 19.36
N MET A 73 -7.62 -1.19 19.37
CA MET A 73 -6.51 -1.26 18.41
C MET A 73 -6.98 -1.31 16.96
N LYS A 74 -8.08 -2.03 16.69
CA LYS A 74 -8.66 -2.10 15.34
C LYS A 74 -9.35 -0.81 14.93
N ALA A 75 -10.00 -0.12 15.85
CA ALA A 75 -10.57 1.21 15.61
C ALA A 75 -9.47 2.20 15.21
N VAL A 76 -8.31 2.21 15.89
CA VAL A 76 -7.15 3.05 15.49
C VAL A 76 -6.66 2.67 14.10
N GLU A 77 -6.51 1.39 13.80
CA GLU A 77 -6.08 0.93 12.48
C GLU A 77 -7.04 1.41 11.38
N GLN A 78 -8.35 1.40 11.65
CA GLN A 78 -9.37 1.90 10.73
C GLN A 78 -9.33 3.42 10.57
N GLN A 79 -9.18 4.18 11.66
CA GLN A 79 -9.03 5.64 11.61
C GLN A 79 -7.80 6.06 10.81
N LEU A 80 -6.66 5.40 11.02
CA LEU A 80 -5.45 5.62 10.23
C LEU A 80 -5.67 5.29 8.75
N LYS A 81 -6.38 4.21 8.43
CA LYS A 81 -6.74 3.89 7.03
C LYS A 81 -7.66 4.93 6.41
N ALA A 82 -8.64 5.43 7.16
CA ALA A 82 -9.55 6.48 6.71
C ALA A 82 -8.79 7.79 6.42
N ALA A 83 -7.93 8.23 7.36
CA ALA A 83 -7.08 9.40 7.18
C ALA A 83 -6.15 9.27 5.97
N ASN A 84 -5.52 8.10 5.77
CA ASN A 84 -4.70 7.83 4.60
C ASN A 84 -5.51 7.87 3.29
N LYS A 85 -6.74 7.35 3.30
CA LYS A 85 -7.64 7.40 2.13
C LYS A 85 -8.04 8.83 1.80
N GLU A 86 -8.25 9.67 2.80
CA GLU A 86 -8.53 11.10 2.60
C GLU A 86 -7.32 11.84 2.04
N ALA A 87 -6.13 11.60 2.58
CA ALA A 87 -4.88 12.15 2.04
C ALA A 87 -4.64 11.71 0.59
N ASP A 88 -4.99 10.46 0.26
CA ASP A 88 -4.84 9.91 -1.09
C ASP A 88 -5.79 10.52 -2.12
N LYS A 89 -6.95 11.09 -1.73
CA LYS A 89 -7.88 11.76 -2.67
C LYS A 89 -7.24 12.98 -3.35
N GLY A 90 -6.32 13.67 -2.67
CA GLY A 90 -5.60 14.81 -3.22
C GLY A 90 -4.31 14.44 -3.96
N ARG A 91 -3.88 13.17 -3.88
CA ARG A 91 -2.59 12.75 -4.42
C ARG A 91 -2.67 12.55 -5.93
N LYS A 92 -1.69 13.11 -6.66
CA LYS A 92 -1.50 12.85 -8.09
C LYS A 92 -1.29 11.35 -8.32
N SER A 93 -1.65 10.87 -9.51
CA SER A 93 -1.46 9.48 -9.90
C SER A 93 -0.01 9.02 -9.69
N LYS A 94 0.16 7.81 -9.15
CA LYS A 94 1.46 7.27 -8.71
C LYS A 94 2.53 7.22 -9.82
N TYR A 95 2.14 7.03 -11.07
CA TYR A 95 3.08 6.75 -12.17
C TYR A 95 3.12 7.81 -13.28
N MET A 96 2.21 8.78 -13.31
CA MET A 96 2.17 9.76 -14.42
C MET A 96 3.44 10.60 -14.50
N SER A 97 3.97 11.08 -13.36
CA SER A 97 5.24 11.81 -13.34
C SER A 97 6.40 10.98 -13.90
N SER A 98 6.47 9.70 -13.54
CA SER A 98 7.48 8.78 -14.05
C SER A 98 7.33 8.55 -15.56
N PHE A 99 6.10 8.52 -16.09
CA PHE A 99 5.87 8.39 -17.52
C PHE A 99 6.33 9.65 -18.28
N MET A 100 6.00 10.84 -17.77
CA MET A 100 6.45 12.11 -18.36
C MET A 100 7.97 12.22 -18.33
N HIS A 101 8.59 11.89 -17.19
CA HIS A 101 10.05 11.88 -17.06
C HIS A 101 10.72 10.87 -18.02
N ALA A 102 10.14 9.68 -18.19
CA ALA A 102 10.63 8.70 -19.16
C ALA A 102 10.50 9.19 -20.60
N ALA A 103 9.45 9.95 -20.93
CA ALA A 103 9.32 10.58 -22.25
C ALA A 103 10.40 11.65 -22.46
N GLU A 104 10.65 12.50 -21.46
CA GLU A 104 11.71 13.52 -21.49
C GLU A 104 13.10 12.88 -21.68
N ILE A 105 13.39 11.78 -20.98
CA ILE A 105 14.65 11.03 -21.13
C ILE A 105 14.81 10.55 -22.57
N ARG A 106 13.77 9.95 -23.18
CA ARG A 106 13.85 9.45 -24.57
C ARG A 106 14.07 10.56 -25.59
N GLU A 107 13.38 11.69 -25.42
CA GLU A 107 13.54 12.85 -26.31
C GLU A 107 14.96 13.39 -26.25
N ARG A 108 15.50 13.50 -25.04
CA ARG A 108 16.89 13.91 -24.82
C ARG A 108 17.91 12.91 -25.35
N ASP A 109 17.65 11.61 -25.20
CA ASP A 109 18.48 10.54 -25.77
C ASP A 109 18.48 10.60 -27.30
N ARG A 110 17.32 10.87 -27.91
CA ARG A 110 17.20 11.09 -29.37
C ARG A 110 18.07 12.26 -29.82
N LEU A 111 17.97 13.41 -29.17
CA LEU A 111 18.79 14.60 -29.50
C LEU A 111 20.29 14.34 -29.33
N ARG A 112 20.69 13.57 -28.31
CA ARG A 112 22.09 13.16 -28.11
C ARG A 112 22.58 12.17 -29.17
N ALA A 113 21.72 11.27 -29.62
CA ALA A 113 22.07 10.34 -30.69
C ALA A 113 22.23 11.09 -32.03
N GLU A 114 21.32 12.01 -32.34
CA GLU A 114 21.39 12.87 -33.54
C GLU A 114 22.65 13.74 -33.53
N SER A 115 23.00 14.36 -32.40
CA SER A 115 24.21 15.19 -32.31
C SER A 115 25.51 14.39 -32.49
N LYS A 116 25.59 13.19 -31.89
CA LYS A 116 26.74 12.27 -32.08
C LYS A 116 26.79 11.72 -33.50
N MET A 117 25.65 11.46 -34.13
CA MET A 117 25.57 11.04 -35.53
C MET A 117 26.15 12.13 -36.45
N ILE A 118 25.71 13.38 -36.29
CA ILE A 118 26.22 14.52 -37.06
C ILE A 118 27.73 14.72 -36.84
N GLN A 119 28.21 14.59 -35.60
CA GLN A 119 29.65 14.67 -35.31
C GLN A 119 30.44 13.59 -36.04
N ARG A 120 29.95 12.34 -36.01
CA ARG A 120 30.59 11.21 -36.70
C ARG A 120 30.60 11.39 -38.22
N GLU A 121 29.52 11.91 -38.79
CA GLU A 121 29.45 12.25 -40.23
C GLU A 121 30.47 13.33 -40.59
N ARG A 122 30.60 14.38 -39.76
CA ARG A 122 31.60 15.44 -39.96
C ARG A 122 33.04 14.95 -39.82
N GLU A 123 33.32 14.04 -38.90
CA GLU A 123 34.65 13.44 -38.75
C GLU A 123 34.99 12.59 -39.99
N ALA A 124 34.04 11.80 -40.49
CA ALA A 124 34.21 11.00 -41.70
C ALA A 124 34.39 11.87 -42.96
N GLU A 125 33.66 12.98 -43.07
CA GLU A 125 33.84 13.96 -44.16
C GLU A 125 35.08 14.84 -43.97
N GLY A 126 35.54 15.02 -42.72
CA GLY A 126 36.69 15.83 -42.36
C GLY A 126 37.99 15.39 -43.04
N ASP A 127 38.16 14.08 -43.29
CA ASP A 127 39.29 13.54 -44.05
C ASP A 127 39.33 14.10 -45.49
N ALA A 128 38.17 14.37 -46.09
CA ALA A 128 38.08 14.97 -47.43
C ALA A 128 38.26 16.51 -47.42
N TYR A 129 38.21 17.15 -46.24
CA TYR A 129 38.25 18.60 -46.07
C TYR A 129 39.39 19.09 -45.16
N ALA A 130 40.36 18.24 -44.82
CA ALA A 130 41.46 18.51 -43.88
C ALA A 130 42.34 19.73 -44.25
N GLY A 131 42.39 20.11 -45.53
CA GLY A 131 43.13 21.28 -46.01
C GLY A 131 42.33 22.58 -46.12
N LYS A 132 41.05 22.58 -45.71
CA LYS A 132 40.16 23.76 -45.77
C LYS A 132 39.84 24.26 -44.36
N GLU A 133 39.57 25.55 -44.23
CA GLU A 133 39.26 26.17 -42.95
C GLU A 133 37.91 25.68 -42.40
N ALA A 134 37.90 25.20 -41.15
CA ALA A 134 36.70 24.75 -40.45
C ALA A 134 36.09 25.90 -39.64
N PHE A 135 34.91 26.39 -40.06
CA PHE A 135 34.20 27.45 -39.36
C PHE A 135 33.13 26.85 -38.44
N VAL A 136 33.29 27.07 -37.13
CA VAL A 136 32.29 26.70 -36.13
C VAL A 136 31.59 27.95 -35.65
N THR A 137 30.26 28.01 -35.84
CA THR A 137 29.43 29.13 -35.37
C THR A 137 29.40 29.18 -33.83
N SER A 138 29.29 30.39 -33.25
CA SER A 138 29.22 30.57 -31.79
C SER A 138 28.09 29.76 -31.18
N ALA A 139 26.90 29.77 -31.80
CA ALA A 139 25.74 29.01 -31.36
C ALA A 139 25.98 27.49 -31.27
N TYR A 140 26.80 26.93 -32.18
CA TYR A 140 27.12 25.50 -32.12
C TYR A 140 28.09 25.17 -30.98
N LYS A 141 29.02 26.08 -30.66
CA LYS A 141 29.92 25.92 -29.50
C LYS A 141 29.12 25.98 -28.20
N GLU A 142 28.20 26.94 -28.08
CA GLU A 142 27.29 27.06 -26.93
C GLU A 142 26.44 25.80 -26.78
N GLN A 143 25.84 25.31 -27.87
CA GLN A 143 25.04 24.08 -27.85
C GLN A 143 25.86 22.84 -27.43
N GLN A 144 27.12 22.72 -27.86
CA GLN A 144 28.01 21.64 -27.41
C GLN A 144 28.35 21.74 -25.92
N GLU A 145 28.61 22.94 -25.42
CA GLU A 145 28.91 23.18 -24.00
C GLU A 145 27.71 22.90 -23.11
N GLU A 146 26.51 23.32 -23.53
CA GLU A 146 25.25 23.01 -22.83
C GLU A 146 24.99 21.51 -22.76
N LEU A 147 25.19 20.79 -23.86
CA LEU A 147 25.04 19.32 -23.88
C LEU A 147 26.06 18.63 -22.97
N ARG A 148 27.32 19.08 -22.99
CA ARG A 148 28.37 18.52 -22.11
C ARG A 148 28.05 18.77 -20.64
N ARG A 149 27.59 19.98 -20.31
CA ARG A 149 27.20 20.35 -18.95
C ARG A 149 26.00 19.52 -18.48
N ALA A 150 24.98 19.37 -19.31
CA ALA A 150 23.81 18.54 -19.00
C ALA A 150 24.20 17.06 -18.76
N GLU A 151 25.12 16.50 -19.55
CA GLU A 151 25.60 15.14 -19.37
C GLU A 151 26.38 14.95 -18.05
N GLU A 152 27.22 15.93 -17.67
CA GLU A 152 27.94 15.90 -16.40
C GLU A 152 27.02 15.99 -15.19
N GLU A 153 26.05 16.91 -15.23
CA GLU A 153 25.05 17.09 -14.15
C GLU A 153 24.23 15.81 -13.94
N GLU A 154 23.79 15.17 -15.02
CA GLU A 154 23.07 13.91 -14.94
C GLU A 154 23.93 12.75 -14.45
N ARG A 155 25.20 12.67 -14.87
CA ARG A 155 26.10 11.62 -14.38
C ARG A 155 26.26 11.70 -12.86
N VAL A 156 26.31 12.92 -12.31
CA VAL A 156 26.36 13.14 -10.85
C VAL A 156 25.04 12.75 -10.19
N VAL A 157 23.89 13.11 -10.77
CA VAL A 157 22.57 12.72 -10.26
C VAL A 157 22.41 11.21 -10.28
N GLU A 158 22.70 10.55 -11.40
CA GLU A 158 22.60 9.10 -11.54
C GLU A 158 23.55 8.38 -10.57
N ALA A 159 24.78 8.86 -10.39
CA ALA A 159 25.70 8.29 -9.40
C ALA A 159 25.13 8.39 -7.97
N ARG A 160 24.50 9.53 -7.61
CA ARG A 160 23.83 9.69 -6.31
C ARG A 160 22.61 8.79 -6.18
N GLU A 161 21.82 8.61 -7.23
CA GLU A 161 20.65 7.72 -7.21
C GLU A 161 21.03 6.24 -7.12
N ARG A 162 22.06 5.82 -7.85
CA ARG A 162 22.63 4.47 -7.72
C ARG A 162 23.09 4.18 -6.30
N GLN A 163 23.65 5.18 -5.59
CA GLN A 163 24.00 5.02 -4.17
C GLN A 163 22.78 4.94 -3.23
N LYS A 164 21.63 5.52 -3.61
CA LYS A 164 20.38 5.45 -2.82
C LYS A 164 19.65 4.11 -2.98
N ASN A 165 19.86 3.40 -4.08
CA ASN A 165 19.24 2.11 -4.37
C ASN A 165 19.84 0.98 -3.50
N ARG A 166 19.46 0.94 -2.21
CA ARG A 166 19.99 0.01 -1.20
C ARG A 166 19.41 -1.42 -1.26
N GLY A 167 18.88 -1.84 -2.41
CA GLY A 167 18.39 -3.19 -2.65
C GLY A 167 17.26 -3.66 -1.70
N VAL A 168 17.02 -4.97 -1.70
CA VAL A 168 15.92 -5.64 -0.97
C VAL A 168 16.03 -5.50 0.54
N ALA A 169 17.25 -5.48 1.09
CA ALA A 169 17.46 -5.34 2.53
C ALA A 169 16.91 -4.00 3.06
N SER A 170 17.09 -2.91 2.31
CA SER A 170 16.53 -1.61 2.68
C SER A 170 15.02 -1.55 2.60
N PHE A 171 14.41 -2.32 1.69
CA PHE A 171 12.97 -2.45 1.60
C PHE A 171 12.42 -3.13 2.86
N HIS A 172 12.98 -4.26 3.28
CA HIS A 172 12.57 -4.93 4.51
C HIS A 172 12.81 -4.06 5.75
N GLN A 173 13.92 -3.33 5.81
CA GLN A 173 14.17 -2.39 6.89
C GLN A 173 13.08 -1.29 6.96
N ARG A 174 12.66 -0.75 5.82
CA ARG A 174 11.56 0.22 5.75
C ARG A 174 10.24 -0.39 6.16
N MET A 175 9.90 -1.57 5.64
CA MET A 175 8.67 -2.28 5.99
C MET A 175 8.57 -2.52 7.50
N LEU A 176 9.63 -3.06 8.11
CA LEU A 176 9.69 -3.29 9.56
C LEU A 176 9.61 -1.99 10.36
N LYS A 177 10.25 -0.91 9.86
CA LYS A 177 10.16 0.41 10.49
C LYS A 177 8.73 0.95 10.43
N ASP A 178 8.09 0.93 9.27
CA ASP A 178 6.71 1.38 9.09
C ASP A 178 5.73 0.56 9.95
N GLU A 179 5.93 -0.76 10.06
CA GLU A 179 5.15 -1.62 10.96
C GLU A 179 5.38 -1.28 12.42
N SER A 180 6.63 -1.01 12.82
CA SER A 180 6.95 -0.62 14.19
C SER A 180 6.34 0.73 14.58
N GLU A 181 6.38 1.71 13.68
CA GLU A 181 5.79 3.04 13.89
C GLU A 181 4.26 2.95 13.98
N LYS A 182 3.60 2.17 13.10
CA LYS A 182 2.15 1.92 13.18
C LYS A 182 1.76 1.28 14.50
N ARG A 183 2.56 0.30 14.98
CA ARG A 183 2.30 -0.37 16.25
C ARG A 183 2.48 0.58 17.43
N GLN A 184 3.53 1.40 17.42
CA GLN A 184 3.77 2.41 18.45
C GLN A 184 2.63 3.44 18.49
N ALA A 185 2.23 3.98 17.34
CA ALA A 185 1.11 4.91 17.25
C ALA A 185 -0.21 4.30 17.75
N ALA A 186 -0.46 3.01 17.47
CA ALA A 186 -1.63 2.31 17.99
C ALA A 186 -1.60 2.14 19.51
N LEU A 187 -0.43 1.88 20.10
CA LEU A 187 -0.25 1.79 21.55
C LEU A 187 -0.39 3.15 22.22
N GLU A 188 0.15 4.22 21.62
CA GLU A 188 0.02 5.59 22.12
C GLU A 188 -1.44 6.07 22.06
N ALA A 189 -2.14 5.80 20.96
CA ALA A 189 -3.55 6.11 20.83
C ALA A 189 -4.39 5.35 21.88
N LEU A 190 -4.06 4.08 22.14
CA LEU A 190 -4.70 3.28 23.17
C LEU A 190 -4.44 3.84 24.58
N ALA A 191 -3.21 4.29 24.86
CA ALA A 191 -2.83 4.84 26.16
C ALA A 191 -3.54 6.18 26.48
N ASN A 192 -3.88 6.97 25.45
CA ASN A 192 -4.58 8.23 25.64
C ASN A 192 -6.11 8.07 25.77
N ASP A 193 -6.65 6.85 25.58
CA ASP A 193 -8.09 6.53 25.64
C ASP A 193 -8.99 7.42 24.74
N ASP A 194 -8.42 8.12 23.75
CA ASP A 194 -9.13 9.01 22.81
C ASP A 194 -9.94 8.24 21.74
N ILE A 195 -10.02 6.92 21.84
CA ILE A 195 -10.57 6.05 20.79
C ILE A 195 -11.99 5.66 21.17
N HIS A 196 -12.95 6.27 20.47
CA HIS A 196 -14.33 5.78 20.48
C HIS A 196 -14.41 4.53 19.60
N VAL A 197 -14.60 3.37 20.22
CA VAL A 197 -15.00 2.17 19.49
C VAL A 197 -16.45 2.38 19.10
N GLU A 198 -16.71 2.62 17.82
CA GLU A 198 -18.08 2.53 17.32
C GLU A 198 -18.56 1.11 17.59
N GLU A 199 -19.53 0.97 18.49
CA GLU A 199 -20.21 -0.30 18.71
C GLU A 199 -20.67 -0.78 17.33
N LYS A 200 -20.25 -2.01 16.96
CA LYS A 200 -20.69 -2.62 15.71
C LYS A 200 -22.20 -2.45 15.65
N PRO A 201 -22.77 -1.86 14.58
CA PRO A 201 -24.21 -1.80 14.46
C PRO A 201 -24.70 -3.24 14.58
N GLU A 202 -25.55 -3.49 15.59
CA GLU A 202 -26.15 -4.80 15.77
C GLU A 202 -26.63 -5.26 14.40
N GLU A 203 -26.24 -6.47 13.99
CA GLU A 203 -26.63 -7.00 12.70
C GLU A 203 -28.14 -7.03 12.66
N VAL A 204 -28.72 -6.00 12.01
CA VAL A 204 -30.17 -5.81 11.86
C VAL A 204 -30.73 -7.16 11.43
N SER A 205 -31.61 -7.70 12.26
CA SER A 205 -32.09 -9.06 12.10
C SER A 205 -32.63 -9.26 10.69
N ASP A 206 -32.44 -10.44 10.10
CA ASP A 206 -32.90 -10.71 8.73
C ASP A 206 -34.41 -10.44 8.56
N LYS A 207 -35.17 -10.54 9.65
CA LYS A 207 -36.57 -10.08 9.78
C LYS A 207 -36.74 -8.59 9.51
N GLU A 208 -35.98 -7.75 10.21
CA GLU A 208 -36.04 -6.28 10.06
C GLU A 208 -35.57 -5.86 8.66
N ARG A 209 -34.59 -6.57 8.11
CA ARG A 209 -34.10 -6.32 6.75
C ARG A 209 -35.15 -6.68 5.69
N ALA A 210 -35.86 -7.79 5.85
CA ALA A 210 -36.98 -8.15 4.99
C ALA A 210 -38.16 -7.16 5.13
N ALA A 211 -38.45 -6.68 6.34
CA ALA A 211 -39.48 -5.67 6.57
C ALA A 211 -39.12 -4.32 5.90
N GLN A 212 -37.86 -3.88 5.96
CA GLN A 212 -37.40 -2.71 5.22
C GLN A 212 -37.49 -2.90 3.71
N ALA A 213 -37.11 -4.07 3.20
CA ALA A 213 -37.23 -4.38 1.78
C ALA A 213 -38.69 -4.34 1.31
N ALA A 214 -39.62 -4.88 2.12
CA ALA A 214 -41.06 -4.83 1.87
C ALA A 214 -41.61 -3.39 1.86
N GLN A 215 -41.16 -2.53 2.78
CA GLN A 215 -41.49 -1.09 2.77
C GLN A 215 -41.00 -0.39 1.50
N GLN A 216 -39.87 -0.83 0.96
CA GLN A 216 -39.32 -0.34 -0.31
C GLN A 216 -39.97 -1.01 -1.54
N GLY A 217 -41.04 -1.80 -1.34
CA GLY A 217 -41.79 -2.46 -2.42
C GLY A 217 -41.10 -3.70 -2.99
N ARG A 218 -40.08 -4.25 -2.31
CA ARG A 218 -39.40 -5.49 -2.71
C ARG A 218 -39.97 -6.66 -1.92
N HIS A 219 -40.31 -7.73 -2.62
CA HIS A 219 -40.71 -8.98 -1.99
C HIS A 219 -39.46 -9.77 -1.59
N VAL A 220 -39.40 -10.21 -0.34
CA VAL A 220 -38.30 -11.01 0.19
C VAL A 220 -38.89 -12.21 0.92
N GLU A 221 -38.53 -13.41 0.50
CA GLU A 221 -39.01 -14.64 1.15
C GLU A 221 -38.19 -14.97 2.40
N LEU A 222 -38.91 -15.33 3.48
CA LEU A 222 -38.33 -15.75 4.75
C LEU A 222 -38.65 -17.23 5.00
N ASN A 223 -37.66 -17.98 5.46
CA ASN A 223 -37.85 -19.35 5.96
C ASN A 223 -38.53 -19.37 7.35
N GLU A 224 -38.91 -20.56 7.82
CA GLU A 224 -39.52 -20.77 9.16
C GLU A 224 -38.62 -20.27 10.31
N ASP A 225 -37.30 -20.32 10.12
CA ASP A 225 -36.30 -19.76 11.05
C ASP A 225 -36.12 -18.24 10.92
N ASN A 226 -36.92 -17.59 10.07
CA ASN A 226 -36.91 -16.16 9.75
C ASN A 226 -35.59 -15.65 9.15
N GLN A 227 -34.90 -16.53 8.44
CA GLN A 227 -33.74 -16.20 7.63
C GLN A 227 -34.18 -15.94 6.20
N ILE A 228 -33.53 -14.99 5.53
CA ILE A 228 -33.82 -14.65 4.13
C ILE A 228 -33.32 -15.77 3.23
N VAL A 229 -34.20 -16.30 2.39
CA VAL A 229 -33.90 -17.42 1.48
C VAL A 229 -32.94 -16.99 0.37
N ASP A 230 -33.18 -15.84 -0.26
CA ASP A 230 -32.28 -15.25 -1.26
C ASP A 230 -31.92 -13.79 -0.92
N LYS A 231 -30.64 -13.57 -0.60
CA LYS A 231 -30.11 -12.23 -0.29
C LYS A 231 -30.11 -11.28 -1.50
N ARG A 232 -30.30 -11.78 -2.72
CA ARG A 232 -30.39 -10.95 -3.93
C ARG A 232 -31.70 -10.17 -4.02
N GLU A 233 -32.77 -10.67 -3.40
CA GLU A 233 -34.07 -10.00 -3.34
C GLU A 233 -34.03 -8.69 -2.55
N LEU A 234 -33.02 -8.55 -1.67
CA LEU A 234 -32.71 -7.31 -0.97
C LEU A 234 -32.08 -6.24 -1.87
N LEU A 235 -31.49 -6.64 -3.00
CA LEU A 235 -30.80 -5.72 -3.90
C LEU A 235 -31.81 -5.00 -4.79
N SER A 236 -31.51 -3.74 -5.13
CA SER A 236 -32.29 -3.02 -6.13
C SER A 236 -32.22 -3.71 -7.48
N THR A 237 -33.37 -4.05 -8.06
CA THR A 237 -33.46 -4.57 -9.42
C THR A 237 -33.14 -3.45 -10.41
N GLY A 238 -31.95 -3.52 -11.03
CA GLY A 238 -31.54 -2.56 -12.06
C GLY A 238 -30.01 -2.44 -12.19
N LEU A 239 -29.54 -2.16 -13.40
CA LEU A 239 -28.20 -1.62 -13.60
C LEU A 239 -28.14 -0.26 -12.89
N ASN A 240 -27.13 -0.01 -12.06
CA ASN A 240 -26.91 1.28 -11.36
C ASN A 240 -26.61 2.42 -12.36
N VAL A 241 -27.54 2.74 -13.23
CA VAL A 241 -27.45 3.87 -14.15
C VAL A 241 -27.86 5.08 -13.32
N LEU A 242 -26.86 5.76 -12.77
CA LEU A 242 -27.03 7.10 -12.22
C LEU A 242 -27.75 7.93 -13.30
N LYS A 243 -29.00 8.32 -13.03
CA LYS A 243 -29.73 9.26 -13.87
C LYS A 243 -28.87 10.53 -13.90
N ARG A 244 -28.17 10.76 -15.01
CA ARG A 244 -27.39 12.00 -15.21
C ARG A 244 -28.35 13.15 -14.96
N LYS A 245 -27.99 14.00 -14.00
CA LYS A 245 -28.70 15.25 -13.73
C LYS A 245 -28.76 16.00 -15.07
N GLU A 246 -29.98 16.33 -15.51
CA GLU A 246 -30.17 17.10 -16.74
C GLU A 246 -29.37 18.40 -16.61
N PRO A 247 -28.54 18.75 -17.60
CA PRO A 247 -27.82 20.01 -17.55
C PRO A 247 -28.86 21.14 -17.62
N GLU A 248 -28.85 22.01 -16.62
CA GLU A 248 -29.48 23.33 -16.71
C GLU A 248 -28.99 24.00 -17.99
N GLU A 249 -29.92 24.51 -18.79
CA GLU A 249 -29.69 25.21 -20.05
C GLU A 249 -28.61 26.29 -19.86
N LYS A 250 -27.40 26.00 -20.32
CA LYS A 250 -26.35 26.98 -20.57
C LYS A 250 -26.21 27.08 -22.08
N GLU A 251 -26.24 28.33 -22.55
CA GLU A 251 -26.18 28.75 -23.94
C GLU A 251 -25.20 27.90 -24.77
N GLU A 252 -25.68 27.40 -25.91
CA GLU A 252 -24.91 26.56 -26.82
C GLU A 252 -23.76 27.35 -27.48
N GLU A 253 -22.57 27.32 -26.90
CA GLU A 253 -21.34 27.52 -27.66
C GLU A 253 -20.93 26.20 -28.33
N GLN A 254 -20.93 26.20 -29.66
CA GLN A 254 -20.57 25.05 -30.49
C GLN A 254 -19.10 24.66 -30.27
N GLN A 255 -18.86 23.68 -29.40
CA GLN A 255 -17.50 23.13 -29.23
C GLN A 255 -17.09 22.24 -30.42
N PRO A 256 -15.87 22.38 -30.96
CA PRO A 256 -15.39 21.55 -32.05
C PRO A 256 -15.21 20.08 -31.63
N ALA A 257 -15.68 19.17 -32.49
CA ALA A 257 -15.87 17.74 -32.24
C ALA A 257 -14.59 16.88 -32.09
N SER A 258 -13.39 17.47 -32.03
CA SER A 258 -12.15 16.72 -31.76
C SER A 258 -10.98 17.60 -31.34
N SER A 259 -10.00 17.02 -30.64
CA SER A 259 -8.73 17.68 -30.30
C SER A 259 -7.96 18.16 -31.53
N ARG A 260 -8.13 17.49 -32.68
CA ARG A 260 -7.55 17.90 -33.96
C ARG A 260 -8.19 19.19 -34.50
N ALA A 261 -9.51 19.30 -34.41
CA ALA A 261 -10.24 20.50 -34.81
C ALA A 261 -9.93 21.70 -33.89
N LYS A 262 -9.76 21.46 -32.58
CA LYS A 262 -9.28 22.50 -31.64
C LYS A 262 -7.90 23.03 -32.03
N ARG A 263 -6.99 22.12 -32.42
CA ARG A 263 -5.63 22.50 -32.81
C ARG A 263 -5.58 23.27 -34.12
N SER A 264 -6.46 22.95 -35.09
CA SER A 264 -6.54 23.70 -36.34
C SER A 264 -7.15 25.08 -36.14
N GLN A 265 -8.20 25.20 -35.31
CA GLN A 265 -8.82 26.49 -35.00
C GLN A 265 -7.83 27.43 -34.30
N LEU A 266 -7.08 26.94 -33.31
CA LEU A 266 -6.04 27.75 -32.65
C LEU A 266 -4.96 28.22 -33.63
N MET A 267 -4.59 27.38 -34.60
CA MET A 267 -3.60 27.74 -35.61
C MET A 267 -4.15 28.78 -36.61
N GLU A 268 -5.43 28.70 -36.96
CA GLU A 268 -6.11 29.70 -37.79
C GLU A 268 -6.25 31.04 -37.08
N GLU A 269 -6.59 31.04 -35.79
CA GLU A 269 -6.67 32.24 -34.95
C GLU A 269 -5.30 32.91 -34.78
N GLU A 270 -4.24 32.14 -34.56
CA GLU A 270 -2.87 32.68 -34.49
C GLU A 270 -2.44 33.33 -35.82
N LEU A 271 -2.80 32.72 -36.96
CA LEU A 271 -2.52 33.29 -38.29
C LEU A 271 -3.32 34.57 -38.54
N LEU A 272 -4.60 34.60 -38.14
CA LEU A 272 -5.46 35.78 -38.25
C LEU A 272 -4.99 36.92 -37.34
N ALA A 273 -4.62 36.63 -36.09
CA ALA A 273 -4.08 37.60 -35.16
C ALA A 273 -2.76 38.19 -35.66
N LYS A 274 -1.92 37.38 -36.32
CA LYS A 274 -0.68 37.84 -36.95
C LYS A 274 -0.94 38.69 -38.20
N LEU A 275 -1.99 38.39 -38.96
CA LEU A 275 -2.41 39.18 -40.12
C LEU A 275 -3.04 40.52 -39.71
N MET A 276 -3.76 40.56 -38.59
CA MET A 276 -4.43 41.76 -38.04
C MET A 276 -3.51 42.61 -37.14
N GLY A 277 -2.37 42.06 -36.71
CA GLY A 277 -1.36 42.75 -35.91
C GLY A 277 -0.31 43.50 -36.72
N ASP A 278 -0.28 43.32 -38.04
CA ASP A 278 0.53 44.11 -38.99
C ASP A 278 -0.39 45.12 -39.72
N SER A 279 -0.89 46.11 -38.99
CA SER A 279 -1.47 47.35 -39.53
C SER A 279 -1.25 48.52 -38.58
#